data_AF-A0A0D0IVV2-F1
#
_entry.id   AF-A0A0D0IVV2-F1
#
_cell.length_a   1.000
_cell.length_b   1.000
_cell.length_c   1.000
_cell.angle_alpha   90.00
_cell.angle_beta   90.00
_cell.angle_gamma   90.00
#
_symmetry.space_group_name_H-M   'P 1'
#
loop_
_entity.id
_entity.type
_entity.pdbx_description
1 polymer ?
#
loop_
_entity_poly.entity_id
_entity_poly.type
_entity_poly.pdbx_seq_one_letter_code
_entity_poly.pdbx_strand_id
1 'polypeptide(L)'
;MLLLASCSEQQVMEETLSSQKLTEQNGMTVTPQDSIMSLLYQARWGDGSAYLKLADCYRDGIGVKKDFFGMITMAHMAEGRGAINRIDDYIYGLPDGNDYKTLFLLMDGYKSYIQEDPDSIEHVLRASDSPEAKTLLGMITVDQGDTISGMNMIKEAANQGCSLAELLLTIPDWEGRLRADATKLGIIAHRVPLAYLILGDLYYEPDDNGKSNKQLAVEYYMKAEEHAVLDRHGAERVLDYYRNGGNVQLTEYDVKRLELIVQPKDVETE
;
A
#
# COMPACT_ATOMS: atom_id res chain seq x y z
N MET A 1 26.21 -41.82 60.05
CA MET A 1 26.04 -40.39 59.72
C MET A 1 26.50 -40.17 58.30
N LEU A 2 25.59 -39.71 57.44
CA LEU A 2 25.74 -38.82 56.26
C LEU A 2 27.01 -39.00 55.39
N LEU A 3 26.93 -39.59 54.20
CA LEU A 3 26.55 -38.96 52.91
C LEU A 3 27.21 -37.60 52.65
N LEU A 4 28.28 -37.58 51.86
CA LEU A 4 28.62 -36.49 50.94
C LEU A 4 28.93 -37.12 49.58
N ALA A 5 27.90 -37.20 48.75
CA ALA A 5 27.98 -37.61 47.35
C ALA A 5 28.34 -36.39 46.48
N SER A 6 29.17 -36.66 45.49
CA SER A 6 29.64 -35.77 44.43
C SER A 6 28.50 -35.02 43.72
N CYS A 7 28.55 -33.68 43.69
CA CYS A 7 27.65 -32.82 42.92
C CYS A 7 28.47 -31.95 41.95
N SER A 8 28.98 -32.53 40.86
CA SER A 8 29.55 -31.72 39.77
C SER A 8 29.27 -32.23 38.34
N GLU A 9 28.57 -33.36 38.17
CA GLU A 9 28.30 -33.90 36.83
C GLU A 9 26.85 -33.71 36.35
N GLN A 10 25.92 -33.33 37.23
CA GLN A 10 24.53 -33.05 36.84
C GLN A 10 24.31 -31.63 36.30
N GLN A 11 25.17 -30.67 36.67
CA GLN A 11 25.03 -29.27 36.26
C GLN A 11 25.57 -29.02 34.84
N VAL A 12 26.60 -29.75 34.42
CA VAL A 12 27.21 -29.64 33.07
C VAL A 12 26.32 -30.28 31.99
N MET A 13 25.51 -31.29 32.34
CA MET A 13 24.61 -31.96 31.41
C MET A 13 23.33 -31.16 31.16
N GLU A 14 22.83 -30.43 32.16
CA GLU A 14 21.69 -29.51 32.02
C GLU A 14 22.05 -28.24 31.25
N GLU A 15 23.27 -27.70 31.42
CA GLU A 15 23.75 -26.56 30.63
C GLU A 15 24.02 -26.92 29.16
N THR A 16 24.45 -28.15 28.86
CA THR A 16 24.62 -28.60 27.46
C THR A 16 23.29 -28.93 26.79
N LEU A 17 22.32 -29.50 27.53
CA LEU A 17 20.95 -29.70 27.03
C LEU A 17 20.19 -28.38 26.86
N SER A 18 20.37 -27.40 27.75
CA SER A 18 19.76 -26.07 27.58
C SER A 18 20.41 -25.30 26.43
N SER A 19 21.74 -25.41 26.27
CA SER A 19 22.47 -24.80 25.14
C SER A 19 22.10 -25.43 23.80
N GLN A 20 21.91 -26.75 23.73
CA GLN A 20 21.43 -27.44 22.53
C GLN A 20 19.97 -27.04 22.19
N LYS A 21 19.11 -26.89 23.20
CA LYS A 21 17.73 -26.43 23.02
C LYS A 21 17.63 -24.93 22.66
N LEU A 22 18.62 -24.12 23.05
CA LEU A 22 18.72 -22.70 22.68
C LEU A 22 19.28 -22.51 21.26
N THR A 23 20.09 -23.46 20.76
CA THR A 23 20.57 -23.45 19.36
C THR A 23 19.58 -24.03 18.35
N GLU A 24 18.57 -24.82 18.78
CA GLU A 24 17.54 -25.36 17.89
C GLU A 24 16.36 -24.40 17.63
N GLN A 25 16.29 -23.24 18.30
CA GLN A 25 15.33 -22.18 17.98
C GLN A 25 15.85 -21.14 16.96
N ASN A 26 17.10 -21.25 16.49
CA ASN A 26 17.69 -20.35 15.49
C ASN A 26 17.54 -20.81 14.03
N GLY A 27 16.55 -21.68 13.76
CA GLY A 27 16.21 -22.14 12.42
C GLY A 27 14.81 -21.74 11.96
N MET A 28 14.14 -20.79 12.63
CA MET A 28 12.84 -20.32 12.15
C MET A 28 13.07 -19.43 10.93
N THR A 29 13.10 -20.03 9.75
CA THR A 29 13.15 -19.31 8.48
C THR A 29 11.88 -18.45 8.39
N VAL A 30 12.00 -17.16 8.71
CA VAL A 30 10.93 -16.18 8.53
C VAL A 30 10.50 -16.25 7.06
N THR A 31 9.25 -16.61 6.80
CA THR A 31 8.77 -16.66 5.42
C THR A 31 8.60 -15.23 4.89
N PRO A 32 8.68 -15.01 3.56
CA PRO A 32 8.37 -13.70 2.99
C PRO A 32 7.01 -13.16 3.44
N GLN A 33 6.01 -14.04 3.65
CA GLN A 33 4.69 -13.65 4.11
C GLN A 33 4.69 -13.13 5.56
N ASP A 34 5.44 -13.79 6.45
CA ASP A 34 5.61 -13.33 7.83
C ASP A 34 6.33 -11.98 7.88
N SER A 35 7.30 -11.79 6.98
CA SER A 35 7.98 -10.50 6.79
C SER A 35 7.00 -9.41 6.38
N ILE A 36 6.08 -9.66 5.43
CA ILE A 36 5.06 -8.69 5.03
C ILE A 36 4.13 -8.34 6.19
N MET A 37 3.66 -9.33 6.95
CA MET A 37 2.77 -9.08 8.09
C MET A 37 3.46 -8.24 9.17
N SER A 38 4.75 -8.51 9.43
CA SER A 38 5.57 -7.73 10.36
C SER A 38 5.74 -6.28 9.88
N LEU A 39 6.03 -6.09 8.59
CA LEU A 39 6.15 -4.76 8.00
C LEU A 39 4.83 -3.98 8.03
N LEU A 40 3.71 -4.61 7.71
CA LEU A 40 2.38 -4.00 7.82
C LEU A 40 2.09 -3.59 9.27
N TYR A 41 2.41 -4.45 10.24
CA TYR A 41 2.26 -4.10 11.65
C TYR A 41 3.09 -2.86 12.02
N GLN A 42 4.37 -2.82 11.65
CA GLN A 42 5.24 -1.67 11.91
C GLN A 42 4.73 -0.38 11.24
N ALA A 43 4.34 -0.46 9.97
CA ALA A 43 3.79 0.66 9.20
C ALA A 43 2.51 1.24 9.84
N ARG A 44 1.60 0.36 10.30
CA ARG A 44 0.38 0.75 11.03
C ARG A 44 0.65 1.45 12.36
N TRP A 45 1.82 1.20 12.95
CA TRP A 45 2.31 1.89 14.15
C TRP A 45 3.14 3.15 13.84
N GLY A 46 3.13 3.61 12.59
CA GLY A 46 3.77 4.86 12.17
C GLY A 46 5.23 4.73 11.75
N ASP A 47 5.78 3.51 11.66
CA ASP A 47 7.13 3.32 11.15
C ASP A 47 7.19 3.62 9.64
N GLY A 48 7.64 4.82 9.29
CA GLY A 48 7.82 5.24 7.90
C GLY A 48 8.84 4.40 7.13
N SER A 49 9.84 3.81 7.80
CA SER A 49 10.82 2.93 7.15
C SER A 49 10.20 1.59 6.76
N ALA A 50 9.19 1.12 7.51
CA ALA A 50 8.44 -0.08 7.14
C ALA A 50 7.66 0.12 5.84
N TYR A 51 7.13 1.31 5.59
CA TYR A 51 6.51 1.66 4.30
C TYR A 51 7.50 1.59 3.13
N LEU A 52 8.73 2.08 3.28
CA LEU A 52 9.75 1.96 2.23
C LEU A 52 10.10 0.49 1.93
N LYS A 53 10.21 -0.34 2.97
CA LYS A 53 10.42 -1.80 2.79
C LYS A 53 9.23 -2.48 2.12
N LEU A 54 8.00 -2.06 2.43
CA LEU A 54 6.82 -2.55 1.69
C LEU A 54 6.86 -2.11 0.22
N ALA A 55 7.33 -0.90 -0.08
CA ALA A 55 7.55 -0.45 -1.45
C ALA A 55 8.59 -1.33 -2.16
N ASP A 56 9.71 -1.66 -1.51
CA ASP A 56 10.70 -2.61 -2.03
C ASP A 56 10.07 -4.00 -2.29
N CYS A 57 9.23 -4.50 -1.38
CA CYS A 57 8.55 -5.78 -1.55
C CYS A 57 7.63 -5.78 -2.78
N TYR A 58 6.85 -4.72 -3.01
CA TYR A 58 6.03 -4.58 -4.21
C TYR A 58 6.87 -4.37 -5.48
N ARG A 59 8.02 -3.70 -5.39
CA ARG A 59 8.97 -3.55 -6.52
C ARG A 59 9.54 -4.91 -6.95
N ASP A 60 9.94 -5.73 -5.99
CA ASP A 60 10.70 -6.96 -6.23
C ASP A 60 9.82 -8.23 -6.24
N GLY A 61 8.56 -8.13 -5.80
CA GLY A 61 7.65 -9.26 -5.68
C GLY A 61 7.97 -10.20 -4.51
N ILE A 62 8.51 -9.66 -3.41
CA ILE A 62 8.91 -10.44 -2.23
C ILE A 62 7.71 -10.54 -1.28
N GLY A 63 7.11 -11.73 -1.17
CA GLY A 63 5.94 -11.97 -0.29
C GLY A 63 4.62 -11.33 -0.77
N VAL A 64 4.68 -10.54 -1.85
CA VAL A 64 3.54 -9.93 -2.54
C VAL A 64 3.74 -10.07 -4.05
N LYS A 65 2.68 -9.89 -4.84
CA LYS A 65 2.83 -9.77 -6.30
C LYS A 65 3.63 -8.51 -6.61
N LYS A 66 4.59 -8.61 -7.54
CA LYS A 66 5.27 -7.43 -8.09
C LYS A 66 4.24 -6.48 -8.69
N ASP A 67 4.19 -5.25 -8.20
CA ASP A 67 3.12 -4.28 -8.49
C ASP A 67 3.64 -2.85 -8.40
N PHE A 68 3.70 -2.16 -9.54
CA PHE A 68 4.11 -0.76 -9.63
C PHE A 68 3.21 0.15 -8.79
N PHE A 69 1.90 -0.07 -8.85
CA PHE A 69 0.95 0.78 -8.14
C PHE A 69 1.03 0.57 -6.63
N GLY A 70 1.20 -0.69 -6.20
CA GLY A 70 1.50 -1.03 -4.81
C GLY A 70 2.77 -0.35 -4.31
N MET A 71 3.85 -0.40 -5.10
CA MET A 71 5.11 0.26 -4.77
C MET A 71 4.93 1.78 -4.57
N ILE A 72 4.30 2.46 -5.54
CA ILE A 72 4.06 3.92 -5.45
C ILE A 72 3.17 4.27 -4.27
N THR A 73 2.13 3.47 -3.99
CA THR A 73 1.25 3.68 -2.84
C THR A 73 2.04 3.63 -1.53
N MET A 74 2.90 2.63 -1.35
CA MET A 74 3.70 2.51 -0.13
C MET A 74 4.74 3.63 0.00
N ALA A 75 5.40 4.02 -1.10
CA ALA A 75 6.31 5.16 -1.10
C ALA A 75 5.59 6.48 -0.74
N HIS A 76 4.36 6.67 -1.24
CA HIS A 76 3.53 7.83 -0.87
C HIS A 76 3.16 7.81 0.62
N MET A 77 2.82 6.65 1.17
CA MET A 77 2.57 6.53 2.61
C MET A 77 3.85 6.83 3.42
N ALA A 78 5.02 6.38 2.97
CA ALA A 78 6.31 6.71 3.60
C ALA A 78 6.58 8.22 3.61
N GLU A 79 6.29 8.91 2.50
CA GLU A 79 6.34 10.37 2.42
C GLU A 79 5.38 10.99 3.43
N GLY A 80 4.11 10.55 3.48
CA GLY A 80 3.12 11.01 4.46
C GLY A 80 3.57 10.84 5.91
N ARG A 81 4.36 9.80 6.20
CA ARG A 81 4.97 9.53 7.51
C ARG A 81 6.31 10.21 7.76
N GLY A 82 6.86 10.93 6.79
CA GLY A 82 8.12 11.66 6.92
C GLY A 82 9.37 10.79 6.85
N ALA A 83 9.28 9.54 6.39
CA ALA A 83 10.48 8.71 6.15
C ALA A 83 11.26 9.13 4.91
N ILE A 84 10.60 9.81 3.98
CA ILE A 84 11.19 10.50 2.83
C ILE A 84 10.55 11.87 2.68
N ASN A 85 11.26 12.82 2.06
CA ASN A 85 10.72 14.15 1.82
C ASN A 85 9.74 14.14 0.65
N ARG A 86 10.08 13.41 -0.41
CA ARG A 86 9.26 13.24 -1.61
C ARG A 86 9.41 11.82 -2.16
N ILE A 87 8.35 11.27 -2.77
CA ILE A 87 8.43 10.00 -3.53
C ILE A 87 9.59 10.01 -4.54
N ASP A 88 9.88 11.17 -5.15
CA ASP A 88 11.03 11.36 -6.05
C ASP A 88 12.34 10.81 -5.46
N ASP A 89 12.60 11.02 -4.16
CA ASP A 89 13.84 10.58 -3.50
C ASP A 89 13.98 9.05 -3.57
N TYR A 90 12.86 8.33 -3.37
CA TYR A 90 12.81 6.88 -3.49
C TYR A 90 13.02 6.43 -4.95
N ILE A 91 12.35 7.08 -5.91
CA ILE A 91 12.40 6.69 -7.32
C ILE A 91 13.76 6.97 -7.95
N TYR A 92 14.36 8.14 -7.72
CA TYR A 92 15.68 8.48 -8.25
C TYR A 92 16.80 7.63 -7.62
N GLY A 93 16.59 7.12 -6.40
CA GLY A 93 17.46 6.16 -5.74
C GLY A 93 17.46 4.76 -6.37
N LEU A 94 16.49 4.43 -7.23
CA LEU A 94 16.48 3.16 -7.95
C LEU A 94 17.60 3.13 -9.02
N PRO A 95 18.19 1.95 -9.30
CA PRO A 95 19.19 1.80 -10.36
C PRO A 95 18.69 2.27 -11.72
N ASP A 96 19.59 2.81 -12.54
CA ASP A 96 19.27 3.12 -13.93
C ASP A 96 18.91 1.86 -14.70
N GLY A 97 17.91 1.97 -15.60
CA GLY A 97 17.33 0.83 -16.31
C GLY A 97 16.33 0.02 -15.49
N ASN A 98 16.00 0.41 -14.24
CA ASN A 98 14.88 -0.17 -13.53
C ASN A 98 13.55 0.18 -14.23
N ASP A 99 12.72 -0.85 -14.48
CA ASP A 99 11.45 -0.67 -15.20
C ASP A 99 10.51 0.29 -14.47
N TYR A 100 10.40 0.19 -13.15
CA TYR A 100 9.48 1.01 -12.36
C TYR A 100 9.96 2.45 -12.22
N LYS A 101 11.28 2.69 -12.16
CA LYS A 101 11.85 4.03 -12.31
C LYS A 101 11.46 4.63 -13.66
N THR A 102 11.65 3.88 -14.74
CA THR A 102 11.30 4.31 -16.10
C THR A 102 9.81 4.65 -16.21
N LEU A 103 8.92 3.77 -15.74
CA LEU A 103 7.48 4.01 -15.77
C LEU A 103 7.05 5.25 -14.98
N PHE A 104 7.64 5.48 -13.80
CA PHE A 104 7.34 6.67 -13.01
C PHE A 104 7.77 7.95 -13.74
N LEU A 105 8.98 7.97 -14.32
CA LEU A 105 9.48 9.13 -15.06
C LEU A 105 8.65 9.40 -16.32
N LEU A 106 8.19 8.36 -17.02
CA LEU A 106 7.30 8.53 -18.18
C LEU A 106 5.92 9.05 -17.75
N MET A 107 5.39 8.59 -16.63
CA MET A 107 4.13 9.07 -16.08
C MET A 107 4.21 10.53 -15.61
N ASP A 108 5.31 10.93 -14.96
CA ASP A 108 5.55 12.30 -14.52
C ASP A 108 5.84 13.24 -15.70
N GLY A 109 6.69 12.81 -16.64
CA GLY A 109 7.00 13.54 -17.87
C GLY A 109 5.74 13.81 -18.71
N TYR A 110 4.86 12.81 -18.83
CA TYR A 110 3.58 12.96 -19.50
C TYR A 110 2.68 14.02 -18.84
N LYS A 111 2.63 14.07 -17.51
CA LYS A 111 1.80 15.03 -16.76
C LYS A 111 2.41 16.43 -16.70
N SER A 112 3.73 16.54 -16.67
CA SER A 112 4.45 17.81 -16.52
C SER A 112 4.66 18.54 -17.85
N TYR A 113 4.67 17.83 -18.98
CA TYR A 113 4.95 18.42 -20.29
C TYR A 113 4.11 17.79 -21.41
N ILE A 114 3.07 18.50 -21.84
CA ILE A 114 2.47 18.39 -23.19
C ILE A 114 3.50 18.92 -24.26
N GLN A 115 4.80 18.78 -24.04
CA GLN A 115 5.86 19.44 -24.83
C GLN A 115 7.02 18.54 -25.29
N GLU A 116 7.26 17.37 -24.69
CA GLU A 116 8.15 16.39 -25.33
C GLU A 116 7.37 15.60 -26.38
N ASP A 117 8.06 15.20 -27.45
CA ASP A 117 7.47 14.47 -28.57
C ASP A 117 6.77 13.21 -28.06
N PRO A 118 5.41 13.18 -28.01
CA PRO A 118 4.67 12.05 -27.44
C PRO A 118 5.01 10.74 -28.16
N ASP A 119 5.45 10.82 -29.41
CA ASP A 119 5.91 9.67 -30.19
C ASP A 119 7.12 8.96 -29.53
N SER A 120 7.99 9.69 -28.83
CA SER A 120 9.13 9.13 -28.10
C SER A 120 8.70 8.37 -26.84
N ILE A 121 7.78 8.93 -26.05
CA ILE A 121 7.25 8.28 -24.84
C ILE A 121 6.46 7.02 -25.21
N GLU A 122 5.59 7.12 -26.21
CA GLU A 122 4.81 5.98 -26.69
C GLU A 122 5.69 4.88 -27.25
N HIS A 123 6.77 5.22 -27.96
CA HIS A 123 7.71 4.23 -28.49
C HIS A 123 8.35 3.42 -27.36
N VAL A 124 8.80 4.08 -26.29
CA VAL A 124 9.38 3.42 -25.11
C VAL A 124 8.35 2.54 -24.41
N LEU A 125 7.12 3.03 -24.21
CA LEU A 125 6.04 2.25 -23.58
C LEU A 125 5.64 1.03 -24.42
N ARG A 126 5.57 1.15 -25.75
CA ARG A 126 5.27 0.01 -26.65
C ARG A 126 6.38 -1.05 -26.64
N ALA A 127 7.63 -0.66 -26.39
CA ALA A 127 8.74 -1.59 -26.26
C ALA A 127 8.75 -2.33 -24.92
N SER A 128 8.19 -1.73 -23.86
CA SER A 128 7.94 -2.36 -22.57
C SER A 128 6.64 -3.18 -22.66
N ASP A 129 6.74 -4.48 -22.97
CA ASP A 129 5.58 -5.39 -23.05
C ASP A 129 4.93 -5.69 -21.66
N SER A 130 5.02 -4.76 -20.71
CA SER A 130 4.48 -4.88 -19.37
C SER A 130 3.02 -4.39 -19.32
N PRO A 131 2.16 -4.99 -18.47
CA PRO A 131 0.80 -4.51 -18.31
C PRO A 131 0.76 -3.10 -17.72
N GLU A 132 1.75 -2.67 -16.93
CA GLU A 132 1.88 -1.30 -16.45
C GLU A 132 2.18 -0.30 -17.57
N ALA A 133 3.13 -0.61 -18.46
CA ALA A 133 3.41 0.25 -19.63
C ALA A 133 2.19 0.35 -20.55
N LYS A 134 1.50 -0.77 -20.79
CA LYS A 134 0.24 -0.79 -21.55
C LYS A 134 -0.83 0.08 -20.90
N THR A 135 -0.89 0.11 -19.57
CA THR A 135 -1.82 0.97 -18.82
C THR A 135 -1.51 2.45 -19.08
N LEU A 136 -0.25 2.86 -18.97
CA LEU A 136 0.17 4.24 -19.23
C LEU A 136 -0.08 4.63 -20.69
N LEU A 137 0.24 3.74 -21.64
CA LEU A 137 -0.05 3.97 -23.06
C LEU A 137 -1.55 4.14 -23.31
N GLY A 138 -2.38 3.33 -22.63
CA GLY A 138 -3.83 3.45 -22.68
C GLY A 138 -4.32 4.81 -22.17
N MET A 139 -3.76 5.33 -21.07
CA MET A 139 -4.07 6.66 -20.55
C MET A 139 -3.72 7.76 -21.55
N ILE A 140 -2.50 7.74 -22.10
CA ILE A 140 -2.03 8.70 -23.12
C ILE A 140 -2.96 8.68 -24.33
N THR A 141 -3.33 7.49 -24.81
CA THR A 141 -4.22 7.30 -25.96
C THR A 141 -5.63 7.87 -25.71
N VAL A 142 -6.16 7.72 -24.49
CA VAL A 142 -7.45 8.34 -24.09
C VAL A 142 -7.36 9.85 -24.15
N ASP A 143 -6.31 10.44 -23.59
CA ASP A 143 -6.13 11.88 -23.48
C ASP A 143 -5.87 12.54 -24.86
N GLN A 144 -5.28 11.80 -25.80
CA GLN A 144 -5.16 12.20 -27.21
C GLN A 144 -6.50 12.13 -28.00
N GLY A 145 -7.55 11.57 -27.39
CA GLY A 145 -8.90 11.53 -27.93
C GLY A 145 -9.34 10.17 -28.49
N ASP A 146 -8.45 9.17 -28.57
CA ASP A 146 -8.85 7.80 -28.94
C ASP A 146 -9.21 6.98 -27.69
N THR A 147 -10.36 7.33 -27.12
CA THR A 147 -10.87 6.66 -25.91
C THR A 147 -11.12 5.17 -26.11
N ILE A 148 -11.51 4.73 -27.31
CA ILE A 148 -11.85 3.32 -27.56
C ILE A 148 -10.58 2.48 -27.48
N SER A 149 -9.53 2.87 -28.20
CA SER A 149 -8.26 2.14 -28.20
C SER A 149 -7.61 2.20 -26.83
N GLY A 150 -7.56 3.39 -26.22
CA GLY A 150 -6.96 3.57 -24.89
C GLY A 150 -7.65 2.73 -23.80
N MET A 151 -8.99 2.73 -23.76
CA MET A 151 -9.73 1.90 -22.79
C MET A 151 -9.59 0.40 -23.06
N ASN A 152 -9.41 -0.04 -24.32
CA ASN A 152 -9.12 -1.44 -24.61
C ASN A 152 -7.74 -1.86 -24.10
N MET A 153 -6.72 -1.01 -24.26
CA MET A 153 -5.38 -1.25 -23.69
C MET A 153 -5.44 -1.38 -22.17
N ILE A 154 -6.16 -0.49 -21.48
CA ILE A 154 -6.34 -0.56 -20.03
C ILE A 154 -7.09 -1.84 -19.63
N LYS A 155 -8.14 -2.25 -20.35
CA LYS A 155 -8.84 -3.53 -20.11
C LYS A 155 -7.92 -4.74 -20.26
N GLU A 156 -7.09 -4.77 -21.29
CA GLU A 156 -6.12 -5.84 -21.49
C GLU A 156 -5.09 -5.90 -20.35
N ALA A 157 -4.57 -4.74 -19.93
CA ALA A 157 -3.65 -4.65 -18.81
C ALA A 157 -4.29 -5.11 -17.50
N ALA A 158 -5.56 -4.76 -17.25
CA ALA A 158 -6.31 -5.25 -16.10
C ALA A 158 -6.52 -6.77 -16.15
N ASN A 159 -6.80 -7.34 -17.32
CA ASN A 159 -6.89 -8.80 -17.49
C ASN A 159 -5.55 -9.52 -17.26
N GLN A 160 -4.43 -8.82 -17.46
CA GLN A 160 -3.08 -9.26 -17.11
C GLN A 160 -2.75 -9.01 -15.61
N GLY A 161 -3.68 -8.44 -14.85
CA GLY A 161 -3.61 -8.22 -13.42
C GLY A 161 -2.82 -6.97 -13.00
N CYS A 162 -2.75 -5.94 -13.85
CA CYS A 162 -2.24 -4.63 -13.43
C CYS A 162 -3.22 -3.95 -12.48
N SER A 163 -2.80 -3.71 -11.24
CA SER A 163 -3.61 -3.10 -10.19
C SER A 163 -4.06 -1.68 -10.56
N LEU A 164 -3.19 -0.87 -11.19
CA LEU A 164 -3.55 0.47 -11.67
C LEU A 164 -4.65 0.38 -12.73
N ALA A 165 -4.55 -0.55 -13.67
CA ALA A 165 -5.56 -0.73 -14.71
C ALA A 165 -6.90 -1.22 -14.13
N GLU A 166 -6.88 -2.18 -13.19
CA GLU A 166 -8.08 -2.60 -12.47
C GLU A 166 -8.75 -1.40 -11.81
N LEU A 167 -7.98 -0.56 -11.09
CA LEU A 167 -8.51 0.61 -10.41
C LEU A 167 -9.10 1.63 -11.40
N LEU A 168 -8.38 1.96 -12.48
CA LEU A 168 -8.83 2.92 -13.50
C LEU A 168 -10.15 2.50 -14.16
N LEU A 169 -10.40 1.20 -14.35
CA LEU A 169 -11.66 0.72 -14.93
C LEU A 169 -12.84 0.76 -13.94
N THR A 170 -12.56 0.89 -12.64
CA THR A 170 -13.60 1.03 -11.61
C THR A 170 -13.97 2.48 -11.31
N ILE A 171 -13.09 3.42 -11.65
CA ILE A 171 -13.27 4.86 -11.42
C ILE A 171 -13.49 5.53 -12.78
N PRO A 172 -14.76 5.76 -13.18
CA PRO A 172 -15.10 6.21 -14.53
C PRO A 172 -14.63 7.63 -14.86
N ASP A 173 -14.36 8.46 -13.85
CA ASP A 173 -13.75 9.78 -14.00
C ASP A 173 -12.88 10.10 -12.78
N TRP A 174 -11.59 10.34 -13.01
CA TRP A 174 -10.64 10.74 -11.98
C TRP A 174 -10.81 12.21 -11.56
N GLU A 175 -11.48 13.03 -12.37
CA GLU A 175 -11.91 14.39 -12.00
C GLU A 175 -13.13 14.39 -11.06
N GLY A 176 -13.65 13.21 -10.71
CA GLY A 176 -14.70 13.05 -9.71
C GLY A 176 -16.11 13.46 -10.18
N ARG A 177 -16.32 13.72 -11.47
CA ARG A 177 -17.65 14.07 -11.99
C ARG A 177 -18.59 12.87 -12.04
N LEU A 178 -18.05 11.66 -12.12
CA LEU A 178 -18.79 10.42 -12.08
C LEU A 178 -18.40 9.61 -10.84
N ARG A 179 -19.42 9.19 -10.08
CA ARG A 179 -19.21 8.38 -8.89
C ARG A 179 -18.65 7.01 -9.28
N ALA A 180 -17.62 6.57 -8.56
CA ALA A 180 -17.02 5.26 -8.78
C ALA A 180 -17.99 4.10 -8.44
N ASP A 181 -17.79 2.98 -9.12
CA ASP A 181 -18.64 1.79 -8.96
C ASP A 181 -18.22 1.03 -7.68
N ALA A 182 -18.96 1.25 -6.59
CA ALA A 182 -18.70 0.62 -5.30
C ALA A 182 -18.73 -0.92 -5.36
N THR A 183 -19.52 -1.52 -6.26
CA THR A 183 -19.56 -2.99 -6.39
C THR A 183 -18.26 -3.49 -6.99
N LYS A 184 -17.77 -2.85 -8.05
CA LYS A 184 -16.49 -3.23 -8.67
C LYS A 184 -15.31 -2.95 -7.76
N LEU A 185 -15.30 -1.82 -7.05
CA LEU A 185 -14.28 -1.54 -6.03
C LEU A 185 -14.24 -2.64 -4.96
N GLY A 186 -15.40 -3.07 -4.47
CA GLY A 186 -15.49 -4.17 -3.50
C GLY A 186 -14.90 -5.49 -4.02
N ILE A 187 -15.07 -5.78 -5.31
CA ILE A 187 -14.52 -6.98 -5.96
C ILE A 187 -12.98 -6.93 -6.02
N ILE A 188 -12.39 -5.76 -6.27
CA ILE A 188 -10.92 -5.63 -6.44
C ILE A 188 -10.18 -5.35 -5.13
N ALA A 189 -10.86 -4.93 -4.06
CA ALA A 189 -10.20 -4.35 -2.88
C ALA A 189 -9.20 -5.26 -2.15
N HIS A 190 -9.39 -6.57 -2.19
CA HIS A 190 -8.41 -7.50 -1.62
C HIS A 190 -7.09 -7.57 -2.43
N ARG A 191 -7.11 -7.22 -3.71
CA ARG A 191 -5.92 -7.14 -4.58
C ARG A 191 -5.35 -5.73 -4.62
N VAL A 192 -6.23 -4.73 -4.53
CA VAL A 192 -5.87 -3.30 -4.54
C VAL A 192 -6.40 -2.67 -3.25
N PRO A 193 -5.66 -2.77 -2.12
CA PRO A 193 -6.16 -2.32 -0.82
C PRO A 193 -6.57 -0.85 -0.76
N LEU A 194 -6.01 0.01 -1.61
CA LEU A 194 -6.44 1.40 -1.74
C LEU A 194 -7.93 1.54 -2.11
N ALA A 195 -8.53 0.54 -2.77
CA ALA A 195 -9.96 0.54 -3.04
C ALA A 195 -10.80 0.49 -1.75
N TYR A 196 -10.28 -0.02 -0.64
CA TYR A 196 -10.97 0.09 0.66
C TYR A 196 -11.05 1.54 1.14
N LEU A 197 -9.99 2.35 0.95
CA LEU A 197 -10.02 3.77 1.28
C LEU A 197 -11.08 4.50 0.43
N ILE A 198 -11.08 4.25 -0.87
CA ILE A 198 -12.04 4.85 -1.81
C ILE A 198 -13.48 4.43 -1.47
N LEU A 199 -13.71 3.17 -1.10
CA LEU A 199 -15.02 2.71 -0.62
C LEU A 199 -15.44 3.43 0.67
N GLY A 200 -14.51 3.62 1.60
CA GLY A 200 -14.72 4.42 2.80
C GLY A 200 -15.22 5.82 2.44
N ASP A 201 -14.53 6.51 1.54
CA ASP A 201 -14.91 7.85 1.09
C ASP A 201 -16.28 7.86 0.39
N LEU A 202 -16.53 6.91 -0.52
CA LEU A 202 -17.80 6.81 -1.24
C LEU A 202 -19.00 6.63 -0.31
N TYR A 203 -18.85 5.89 0.79
CA TYR A 203 -19.95 5.67 1.74
C TYR A 203 -20.02 6.75 2.82
N TYR A 204 -18.92 7.47 3.08
CA TYR A 204 -18.90 8.57 4.02
C TYR A 204 -19.57 9.81 3.43
N GLU A 205 -19.24 10.12 2.17
CA GLU A 205 -19.83 11.25 1.45
C GLU A 205 -21.32 11.02 1.17
N PRO A 206 -22.17 12.07 1.26
CA PRO A 206 -23.57 11.96 0.94
C PRO A 206 -23.78 11.63 -0.55
N ASP A 207 -24.73 10.73 -0.84
CA ASP A 207 -25.20 10.46 -2.19
C ASP A 207 -26.03 11.62 -2.76
N ASP A 208 -26.50 11.47 -4.00
CA ASP A 208 -27.35 12.47 -4.67
C ASP A 208 -28.65 12.81 -3.91
N ASN A 209 -29.05 11.96 -2.96
CA ASN A 209 -30.20 12.16 -2.09
C ASN A 209 -29.82 12.71 -0.70
N GLY A 210 -28.55 13.09 -0.49
CA GLY A 210 -28.03 13.57 0.78
C GLY A 210 -27.79 12.48 1.82
N LYS A 211 -27.86 11.19 1.46
CA LYS A 211 -27.70 10.06 2.38
C LYS A 211 -26.29 9.51 2.35
N SER A 212 -25.70 9.30 3.52
CA SER A 212 -24.44 8.59 3.69
C SER A 212 -24.63 7.32 4.52
N ASN A 213 -23.74 6.34 4.34
CA ASN A 213 -23.67 5.14 5.17
C ASN A 213 -22.36 5.15 5.97
N LYS A 214 -22.29 6.03 6.97
CA LYS A 214 -21.08 6.24 7.80
C LYS A 214 -20.60 4.97 8.49
N GLN A 215 -21.50 4.06 8.89
CA GLN A 215 -21.11 2.79 9.49
C GLN A 215 -20.31 1.94 8.50
N LEU A 216 -20.84 1.76 7.29
CA LEU A 216 -20.16 1.00 6.24
C LEU A 216 -18.86 1.69 5.79
N ALA A 217 -18.84 3.03 5.77
CA ALA A 217 -17.62 3.79 5.52
C ALA A 217 -16.51 3.46 6.53
N VAL A 218 -16.84 3.47 7.83
CA VAL A 218 -15.90 3.11 8.90
C VAL A 218 -15.43 1.67 8.77
N GLU A 219 -16.30 0.72 8.43
CA GLU A 219 -15.89 -0.68 8.17
C GLU A 219 -14.85 -0.76 7.05
N TYR A 220 -15.00 0.03 5.99
CA TYR A 220 -14.02 0.08 4.89
C TYR A 220 -12.73 0.81 5.26
N TYR A 221 -12.80 1.90 6.02
CA TYR A 221 -11.60 2.56 6.55
C TYR A 221 -10.78 1.63 7.45
N MET A 222 -11.44 0.81 8.28
CA MET A 222 -10.71 -0.17 9.10
C MET A 222 -10.04 -1.25 8.25
N LYS A 223 -10.65 -1.68 7.13
CA LYS A 223 -9.98 -2.57 6.17
C LYS A 223 -8.79 -1.88 5.49
N ALA A 224 -8.90 -0.61 5.14
CA ALA A 224 -7.76 0.16 4.64
C ALA A 224 -6.63 0.24 5.68
N GLU A 225 -6.95 0.39 6.98
CA GLU A 225 -5.98 0.42 8.08
C GLU A 225 -5.24 -0.91 8.23
N GLU A 226 -5.92 -2.04 8.09
CA GLU A 226 -5.30 -3.38 8.13
C GLU A 226 -4.19 -3.55 7.08
N HIS A 227 -4.34 -2.87 5.94
CA HIS A 227 -3.37 -2.85 4.84
C HIS A 227 -2.41 -1.65 4.89
N ALA A 228 -2.41 -0.89 5.99
CA ALA A 228 -1.59 0.30 6.17
C ALA A 228 -1.82 1.42 5.15
N VAL A 229 -2.96 1.43 4.43
CA VAL A 229 -3.29 2.44 3.40
C VAL A 229 -4.36 3.44 3.87
N LEU A 230 -4.72 3.44 5.16
CA LEU A 230 -5.61 4.44 5.72
C LEU A 230 -4.87 5.77 5.87
N ASP A 231 -5.43 6.82 5.28
CA ASP A 231 -4.91 8.17 5.36
C ASP A 231 -5.42 8.91 6.61
N ARG A 232 -4.95 10.15 6.78
CA ARG A 232 -5.33 11.01 7.89
C ARG A 232 -6.85 11.27 7.93
N HIS A 233 -7.47 11.57 6.78
CA HIS A 233 -8.89 11.90 6.72
C HIS A 233 -9.77 10.71 7.07
N GLY A 234 -9.48 9.53 6.55
CA GLY A 234 -10.16 8.30 6.92
C GLY A 234 -10.02 8.00 8.42
N ALA A 235 -8.82 8.15 8.99
CA ALA A 235 -8.63 7.97 10.43
C ALA A 235 -9.40 8.98 11.28
N GLU A 236 -9.41 10.27 10.89
CA GLU A 236 -10.22 11.31 11.54
C GLU A 236 -11.71 10.96 11.50
N ARG A 237 -12.21 10.47 10.36
CA ARG A 237 -13.61 10.05 10.16
C ARG A 237 -13.99 8.86 11.03
N VAL A 238 -13.11 7.87 11.19
CA VAL A 238 -13.35 6.73 12.09
C VAL A 238 -13.41 7.21 13.55
N LEU A 239 -12.46 8.03 13.98
CA LEU A 239 -12.41 8.54 15.35
C LEU A 239 -13.63 9.43 15.66
N ASP A 240 -14.03 10.30 14.73
CA ASP A 240 -15.23 11.13 14.87
C ASP A 240 -16.49 10.27 14.99
N TYR A 241 -16.67 9.28 14.11
CA TYR A 241 -17.80 8.37 14.17
C TYR A 241 -17.86 7.62 15.52
N TYR A 242 -16.72 7.10 15.99
CA TYR A 242 -16.60 6.42 17.27
C TYR A 242 -16.93 7.34 18.47
N ARG A 243 -16.34 8.54 18.51
CA ARG A 243 -16.53 9.51 19.62
C ARG A 243 -17.96 10.04 19.71
N ASN A 244 -18.69 10.08 18.60
CA ASN A 244 -20.09 10.46 18.54
C ASN A 244 -21.07 9.29 18.84
N GLY A 245 -20.58 8.16 19.36
CA GLY A 245 -21.41 7.02 19.73
C GLY A 245 -21.84 6.14 18.54
N GLY A 246 -21.09 6.20 17.43
CA GLY A 246 -21.28 5.33 16.28
C GLY A 246 -21.12 3.85 16.65
N ASN A 247 -21.82 2.99 15.91
CA ASN A 247 -21.81 1.55 16.15
C ASN A 247 -20.56 0.89 15.52
N VAL A 248 -19.41 1.13 16.13
CA VAL A 248 -18.12 0.51 15.76
C VAL A 248 -17.43 0.00 17.02
N GLN A 249 -16.88 -1.21 16.95
CA GLN A 249 -16.10 -1.79 18.04
C GLN A 249 -14.63 -1.51 17.80
N LEU A 250 -14.06 -0.58 18.56
CA LEU A 250 -12.62 -0.27 18.57
C LEU A 250 -12.04 -0.65 19.92
N THR A 251 -10.90 -1.34 19.91
CA THR A 251 -10.07 -1.56 21.10
C THR A 251 -9.27 -0.30 21.42
N GLU A 252 -8.70 -0.22 22.63
CA GLU A 252 -7.77 0.87 22.99
C GLU A 252 -6.56 0.94 22.04
N TYR A 253 -6.09 -0.21 21.55
CA TYR A 253 -5.01 -0.26 20.56
C TYR A 253 -5.44 0.29 19.20
N ASP A 254 -6.68 0.06 18.78
CA ASP A 254 -7.19 0.59 17.51
C ASP A 254 -7.30 2.10 17.57
N VAL A 255 -7.87 2.64 18.66
CA VAL A 255 -7.95 4.09 18.90
C VAL A 255 -6.55 4.71 18.88
N LYS A 256 -5.58 4.11 19.59
CA LYS A 256 -4.20 4.60 19.61
C LYS A 256 -3.55 4.60 18.23
N ARG A 257 -3.71 3.54 17.44
CA ARG A 257 -3.19 3.49 16.07
C ARG A 257 -3.81 4.59 15.21
N LEU A 258 -5.13 4.73 15.24
CA LEU A 258 -5.83 5.78 14.49
C LEU A 258 -5.36 7.19 14.90
N GLU A 259 -5.16 7.45 16.19
CA GLU A 259 -4.63 8.73 16.68
C GLU A 259 -3.22 9.01 16.17
N LEU A 260 -2.35 7.99 16.04
CA LEU A 260 -1.05 8.12 15.38
C LEU A 260 -1.15 8.42 13.89
N ILE A 261 -2.22 8.01 13.20
CA ILE A 261 -2.48 8.40 11.81
C ILE A 261 -2.87 9.88 11.71
N VAL A 262 -3.64 10.37 12.69
CA VAL A 262 -4.14 11.75 12.71
C VAL A 262 -3.08 12.77 13.11
N GLN A 263 -2.09 12.37 13.91
CA GLN A 263 -1.03 13.28 14.35
C GLN A 263 -0.35 13.96 13.16
N PRO A 264 -0.27 15.30 13.14
CA PRO A 264 0.48 16.01 12.12
C PRO A 264 1.94 15.58 12.16
N LYS A 265 2.64 15.63 11.02
CA LYS A 265 4.11 15.54 11.02
C LYS A 265 4.61 16.54 12.05
N ASP A 266 5.34 16.07 13.06
CA ASP A 266 6.20 16.96 13.83
C ASP A 266 7.11 17.62 12.79
N VAL A 267 6.86 18.90 12.53
CA VAL A 267 7.79 19.73 11.78
C VAL A 267 8.99 19.79 12.70
N GLU A 268 9.99 18.94 12.45
CA GLU A 268 11.32 19.14 13.00
C GLU A 268 11.68 20.58 12.68
N THR A 269 11.65 21.39 13.73
CA THR A 269 12.07 22.78 13.67
C THR A 269 13.58 22.70 13.56
N GLU A 270 14.10 23.21 12.44
CA GLU A 270 15.53 23.42 12.17
C GLU A 270 16.29 23.98 13.39
#